data_AF-A0A7H4PPM5-F1
#
_entry.id   AF-A0A7H4PPM5-F1
#
_cell.length_a   1.000
_cell.length_b   1.000
_cell.length_c   1.000
_cell.angle_alpha   90.00
_cell.angle_beta   90.00
_cell.angle_gamma   90.00
#
_symmetry.space_group_name_H-M   'P 1'
#
loop_
_entity.id
_entity.type
_entity.pdbx_description
1 polymer ?
#
loop_
_entity_poly.entity_id
_entity_poly.type
_entity_poly.pdbx_seq_one_letter_code
_entity_poly.pdbx_strand_id
1 'polypeptide(L)'
;MRSVFDAIIHNVHTYLQDYFHDLNQTIQGMQPLVDQPCENVASGLTAHAAFSPNVRAILLVKNGLAFLLSATGAMNTPLTQPHSAA
;
A
#
# COMPACT_ATOMS: atom_id res chain seq x y z
N MET A 1 20.99 6.22 -33.03
CA MET A 1 19.84 6.85 -32.36
C MET A 1 18.69 5.88 -32.02
N ARG A 2 18.67 4.64 -32.56
CA ARG A 2 17.62 3.63 -32.25
C ARG A 2 17.87 2.85 -30.95
N SER A 3 19.13 2.51 -30.64
CA SER A 3 19.45 1.73 -29.43
C SER A 3 19.23 2.46 -28.10
N VAL A 4 19.24 3.79 -28.09
CA VAL A 4 18.95 4.58 -26.88
C VAL A 4 17.46 4.51 -26.55
N PHE A 5 16.59 4.57 -27.56
CA PHE A 5 15.15 4.36 -27.37
C PHE A 5 14.88 2.94 -26.87
N ASP A 6 15.50 1.93 -27.48
CA ASP A 6 15.35 0.53 -27.05
C ASP A 6 15.82 0.33 -25.60
N ALA A 7 16.93 0.97 -25.20
CA ALA A 7 17.43 0.93 -23.84
C ALA A 7 16.49 1.63 -22.84
N ILE A 8 15.92 2.78 -23.20
CA ILE A 8 14.94 3.48 -22.35
C ILE A 8 13.69 2.62 -22.15
N ILE A 9 13.15 2.05 -23.23
CA ILE A 9 11.96 1.19 -23.15
C ILE A 9 12.24 -0.03 -22.26
N HIS A 10 13.39 -0.68 -22.42
CA HIS A 10 13.78 -1.81 -21.61
C HIS A 10 13.92 -1.45 -20.12
N ASN A 11 14.56 -0.33 -19.81
CA ASN A 11 14.75 0.11 -18.42
C ASN A 11 13.43 0.51 -17.77
N VAL A 12 12.54 1.21 -18.48
CA VAL A 12 11.21 1.56 -17.97
C VAL A 12 10.36 0.32 -17.74
N HIS A 13 10.41 -0.64 -18.67
CA HIS A 13 9.69 -1.90 -18.53
C HIS A 13 10.15 -2.67 -17.30
N THR A 14 11.48 -2.83 -17.13
CA THR A 14 12.07 -3.52 -15.97
C THR A 14 11.72 -2.81 -14.66
N TYR A 15 11.87 -1.48 -14.61
CA TYR A 15 11.49 -0.68 -13.45
C TYR A 15 10.03 -0.88 -13.04
N LEU A 16 9.10 -0.85 -14.01
CA LEU A 16 7.68 -1.06 -13.72
C LEU A 16 7.41 -2.48 -13.25
N GLN A 17 8.05 -3.49 -13.86
CA GLN A 17 7.91 -4.88 -13.41
C GLN A 17 8.36 -5.06 -11.97
N ASP A 18 9.53 -4.54 -11.62
CA ASP A 18 10.08 -4.61 -10.26
C ASP A 18 9.20 -3.85 -9.26
N TYR A 19 8.77 -2.63 -9.63
CA TYR A 19 7.88 -1.83 -8.80
C TYR A 19 6.55 -2.55 -8.51
N PHE A 20 5.91 -3.15 -9.52
CA PHE A 20 4.67 -3.89 -9.32
C PHE A 20 4.88 -5.19 -8.58
N HIS A 21 6.05 -5.83 -8.71
CA HIS A 21 6.42 -6.99 -7.91
C HIS A 21 6.48 -6.63 -6.42
N ASP A 22 7.26 -5.61 -6.07
CA ASP A 22 7.43 -5.15 -4.68
C ASP A 22 6.11 -4.68 -4.07
N LEU A 23 5.31 -3.95 -4.84
CA LEU A 23 3.97 -3.51 -4.42
C LEU A 23 3.07 -4.72 -4.15
N ASN A 24 3.07 -5.73 -5.03
CA ASN A 24 2.28 -6.92 -4.85
C ASN A 24 2.74 -7.73 -3.63
N GLN A 25 4.05 -7.88 -3.40
CA GLN A 25 4.57 -8.53 -2.19
C GLN A 25 4.13 -7.80 -0.91
N THR A 26 4.17 -6.46 -0.93
CA THR A 26 3.70 -5.63 0.18
C THR A 26 2.22 -5.90 0.48
N ILE A 27 1.37 -5.88 -0.54
CA ILE A 27 -0.09 -6.14 -0.39
C ILE A 27 -0.35 -7.55 0.14
N GLN A 28 0.35 -8.56 -0.38
CA GLN A 28 0.21 -9.96 0.07
C GLN A 28 0.59 -10.12 1.54
N GLY A 29 1.64 -9.43 2.01
CA GLY A 29 2.03 -9.41 3.42
C GLY A 29 0.98 -8.76 4.33
N MET A 30 0.18 -7.83 3.80
CA MET A 30 -0.86 -7.13 4.55
C MET A 30 -2.21 -7.86 4.56
N GLN A 31 -2.47 -8.74 3.60
CA GLN A 31 -3.73 -9.50 3.52
C GLN A 31 -4.11 -10.29 4.79
N PRO A 32 -3.19 -11.01 5.48
CA PRO A 32 -3.53 -11.71 6.73
C PRO A 32 -3.77 -10.76 7.92
N LEU A 33 -3.33 -9.51 7.82
CA LEU A 33 -3.46 -8.50 8.88
C LEU A 33 -4.90 -7.97 8.99
N VAL A 34 -5.72 -8.18 7.96
CA VAL A 34 -7.16 -7.86 7.92
C VAL A 34 -7.96 -8.62 9.00
N ASP A 35 -7.47 -9.81 9.38
CA ASP A 35 -8.14 -10.66 10.37
C ASP A 35 -7.68 -10.39 11.81
N GLN A 36 -6.62 -9.58 11.99
CA GLN A 36 -6.06 -9.26 13.30
C GLN A 36 -6.74 -8.02 13.92
N PRO A 37 -6.85 -7.94 15.26
CA PRO A 37 -7.29 -6.73 15.95
C PRO A 37 -6.34 -5.56 15.66
N CYS A 38 -6.87 -4.36 15.35
CA CYS A 38 -6.10 -3.15 15.01
C CYS A 38 -4.88 -2.90 15.92
N GLU A 39 -5.06 -3.11 17.22
CA GLU A 39 -4.05 -2.86 18.26
C GLU A 39 -2.78 -3.71 18.05
N ASN A 40 -2.92 -4.91 17.49
CA ASN A 40 -1.82 -5.85 17.27
C ASN A 40 -1.07 -5.61 15.96
N VAL A 41 -1.58 -4.74 15.09
CA VAL A 41 -1.10 -4.58 13.70
C VAL A 41 -0.64 -3.17 13.37
N ALA A 42 -0.91 -2.20 14.25
CA ALA A 42 -0.60 -0.80 14.03
C ALA A 42 0.90 -0.50 13.81
N SER A 43 1.80 -1.20 14.52
CA SER A 43 3.25 -1.01 14.38
C SER A 43 3.79 -1.57 13.05
N GLY A 44 3.25 -2.69 12.58
CA GLY A 44 3.68 -3.34 11.34
C GLY A 44 3.20 -2.63 10.07
N LEU A 45 1.95 -2.16 10.03
CA LEU A 45 1.39 -1.58 8.80
C LEU A 45 1.94 -0.18 8.47
N THR A 46 2.25 0.63 9.48
CA THR A 46 2.86 1.95 9.29
C THR A 46 4.19 1.84 8.53
N ALA A 47 4.93 0.76 8.78
CA ALA A 47 6.17 0.49 8.07
C ALA A 47 5.89 0.05 6.62
N HIS A 48 4.98 -0.91 6.40
CA HIS A 48 4.75 -1.51 5.08
C HIS A 48 4.20 -0.53 4.02
N ALA A 49 3.23 0.32 4.36
CA ALA A 49 2.70 1.30 3.41
C ALA A 49 3.72 2.42 3.09
N ALA A 50 4.67 2.69 4.00
CA ALA A 50 5.74 3.66 3.79
C ALA A 50 6.88 3.11 2.89
N PHE A 51 6.97 1.80 2.68
CA PHE A 51 8.05 1.19 1.89
C PHE A 51 7.77 1.13 0.38
N SER A 52 6.53 1.23 -0.07
CA SER A 52 6.20 1.29 -1.51
C SER A 52 6.31 2.72 -2.04
N PRO A 53 7.26 3.06 -2.94
CA PRO A 53 7.43 4.41 -3.45
C PRO A 53 6.13 4.94 -4.07
N ASN A 54 5.77 6.19 -3.78
CA ASN A 54 4.55 6.85 -4.31
C ASN A 54 3.20 6.30 -3.80
N VAL A 55 3.17 5.28 -2.94
CA VAL A 55 1.96 4.85 -2.24
C VAL A 55 1.77 5.71 -1.00
N ARG A 56 0.59 6.34 -0.86
CA ARG A 56 0.29 7.22 0.28
C ARG A 56 -0.40 6.49 1.44
N ALA A 57 -1.20 5.48 1.13
CA ALA A 57 -1.89 4.64 2.09
C ALA A 57 -2.34 3.34 1.44
N ILE A 58 -2.43 2.28 2.23
CA ILE A 58 -3.11 1.04 1.87
C ILE A 58 -4.24 0.86 2.88
N LEU A 59 -5.47 0.74 2.38
CA LEU A 59 -6.67 0.58 3.20
C LEU A 59 -7.09 -0.89 3.20
N LEU A 60 -7.12 -1.51 4.37
CA LEU A 60 -7.67 -2.84 4.55
C LEU A 60 -9.18 -2.71 4.81
N VAL A 61 -10.01 -3.55 4.18
CA VAL A 61 -11.47 -3.46 4.34
C VAL A 61 -12.02 -4.84 4.71
N LYS A 62 -12.79 -4.90 5.80
CA LYS A 62 -13.52 -6.10 6.22
C LYS A 62 -14.89 -5.72 6.73
N ASN A 63 -15.94 -6.39 6.23
CA ASN A 63 -17.33 -6.18 6.66
C ASN A 63 -17.81 -4.71 6.55
N GLY A 64 -17.35 -3.96 5.54
CA GLY A 64 -17.72 -2.54 5.35
C GLY A 64 -17.01 -1.57 6.30
N LEU A 65 -16.13 -2.08 7.17
CA LEU A 65 -15.24 -1.29 8.00
C LEU A 65 -13.92 -1.08 7.28
N ALA A 66 -13.49 0.18 7.26
CA ALA A 66 -12.20 0.59 6.78
C ALA A 66 -11.20 0.52 7.93
N PHE A 67 -10.21 -0.35 7.77
CA PHE A 67 -9.03 -0.44 8.61
C PHE A 67 -7.95 0.41 7.95
N LEU A 68 -7.96 1.71 8.28
CA LEU A 68 -7.01 2.67 7.73
C LEU A 68 -5.82 2.74 8.68
N LEU A 69 -4.73 2.09 8.28
CA LEU A 69 -3.42 2.18 8.91
C LEU A 69 -2.50 2.94 7.97
N SER A 70 -2.76 4.24 7.86
CA SER A 70 -1.83 5.19 7.24
C SER A 70 -1.15 6.00 8.34
N ALA A 71 -0.20 6.87 7.98
CA ALA A 71 0.60 7.72 8.87
C ALA A 71 -0.20 8.58 9.90
N THR A 72 -1.53 8.51 9.89
CA THR A 72 -2.48 9.21 10.77
C THR A 72 -2.91 8.42 12.02
N GLY A 73 -2.51 7.15 12.18
CA GLY A 73 -2.84 6.32 13.35
C GLY A 73 -4.01 5.35 13.15
N ALA A 74 -4.23 4.46 14.11
CA ALA A 74 -5.22 3.39 14.02
C ALA A 74 -6.66 3.94 13.93
N MET A 75 -7.40 3.54 12.90
CA MET A 75 -8.78 3.98 12.67
C MET A 75 -9.70 2.77 12.47
N ASN A 76 -10.82 2.73 13.21
CA ASN A 76 -11.88 1.72 13.09
C ASN A 76 -13.20 2.41 12.75
N THR A 77 -13.33 2.86 11.50
CA THR A 77 -14.48 3.66 11.05
C THR A 77 -15.19 3.00 9.87
N PRO A 78 -16.53 3.10 9.79
CA PRO A 78 -17.28 2.78 8.59
C PRO A 78 -16.78 3.56 7.37
N LEU A 79 -16.71 2.88 6.21
CA LEU A 79 -16.32 3.48 4.93
C LEU A 79 -17.18 4.68 4.48
N THR A 80 -18.39 4.79 5.03
CA THR A 80 -19.36 5.83 4.68
C THR A 80 -19.17 7.15 5.42
N GLN A 81 -18.26 7.23 6.40
CA GLN A 81 -17.96 8.49 7.07
C GLN A 81 -16.93 9.31 6.27
N PRO A 82 -17.21 10.59 5.96
CA PRO A 82 -16.28 11.44 5.24
C PRO A 82 -15.02 11.71 6.08
N HIS A 83 -13.86 11.34 5.54
CA HIS A 83 -12.57 11.63 6.15
C HIS A 83 -12.14 13.08 5.84
N SER A 84 -12.00 13.91 6.86
CA SER A 84 -11.20 15.13 6.76
C SER A 84 -9.73 14.71 6.82
N ALA A 85 -9.05 14.71 5.69
CA ALA A 85 -7.59 14.62 5.65
C ALA A 85 -7.03 15.91 6.30
N ALA A 86 -6.64 15.82 7.56
CA ALA A 86 -5.82 16.82 8.22
C ALA A 86 -4.34 16.47 8.02
#